data_AF-A0A519VLZ7-F1
#
_entry.id   AF-A0A519VLZ7-F1
#
_cell.length_a   1.000
_cell.length_b   1.000
_cell.length_c   1.000
_cell.angle_alpha   90.00
_cell.angle_beta   90.00
_cell.angle_gamma   90.00
#
_symmetry.space_group_name_H-M   'P 1'
#
loop_
_entity.id
_entity.type
_entity.pdbx_description
1 polymer ?
#
loop_
_entity_poly.entity_id
_entity_poly.type
_entity_poly.pdbx_seq_one_letter_code
_entity_poly.pdbx_strand_id
1 'polypeptide(L)'
;MKFKELRNEEGMLSALVIKAEDIKELQENLKPNSALSNYLNDVQLAREEEMEALQTILPNGHTIAETNKMAAKVTEDIHREAFSKGVPMFYRDERTKDKEFVRANPDGSEDLVYLDLQTDEYILMKNLLGPGKGYWSYLLHSIH
;
A
#
# COMPACT_ATOMS: atom_id res chain seq x y z
N MET A 1 -23.47 -11.96 -6.52
CA MET A 1 -22.47 -10.88 -6.80
C MET A 1 -22.79 -9.51 -6.17
N LYS A 2 -21.80 -8.89 -5.49
CA LYS A 2 -21.82 -7.46 -5.08
C LYS A 2 -20.71 -6.70 -5.79
N PHE A 3 -20.99 -5.50 -6.32
CA PHE A 3 -19.99 -4.62 -6.92
C PHE A 3 -19.97 -3.25 -6.24
N LYS A 4 -18.82 -2.58 -6.30
CA LYS A 4 -18.64 -1.19 -5.88
C LYS A 4 -18.36 -0.33 -7.10
N GLU A 5 -19.13 0.74 -7.27
CA GLU A 5 -18.90 1.73 -8.31
C GLU A 5 -17.78 2.68 -7.88
N LEU A 6 -16.86 2.95 -8.80
CA LEU A 6 -15.91 4.05 -8.72
C LEU A 6 -16.36 5.13 -9.69
N ARG A 7 -16.43 6.37 -9.20
CA ARG A 7 -16.83 7.53 -9.99
C ARG A 7 -15.67 8.52 -10.04
N ASN A 8 -15.53 9.21 -11.15
CA ASN A 8 -14.54 10.27 -11.30
C ASN A 8 -14.96 11.54 -10.52
N GLU A 9 -14.12 12.57 -10.55
CA GLU A 9 -14.37 13.86 -9.86
C GLU A 9 -15.64 14.57 -10.36
N GLU A 10 -16.10 14.26 -11.58
CA GLU A 10 -17.33 14.79 -12.19
C GLU A 10 -18.57 13.94 -11.87
N GLY A 11 -18.43 12.87 -11.07
CA GLY A 11 -19.52 11.96 -10.68
C GLY A 11 -19.89 10.90 -11.73
N MET A 12 -19.16 10.81 -12.85
CA MET A 12 -19.35 9.82 -13.90
C MET A 12 -18.76 8.46 -13.50
N LEU A 13 -19.45 7.37 -13.81
CA LEU A 13 -18.95 6.01 -13.55
C LEU A 13 -17.65 5.77 -14.33
N SER A 14 -16.55 5.53 -13.61
CA SER A 14 -15.23 5.30 -14.19
C SER A 14 -14.81 3.83 -14.12
N ALA A 15 -15.21 3.10 -13.08
CA ALA A 15 -14.90 1.68 -12.94
C ALA A 15 -15.90 0.94 -12.05
N LEU A 16 -15.91 -0.39 -12.19
CA LEU A 16 -16.62 -1.32 -11.30
C LEU A 16 -15.60 -2.20 -10.60
N VAL A 17 -15.64 -2.22 -9.27
CA VAL A 17 -14.83 -3.10 -8.44
C VAL A 17 -15.66 -4.31 -8.05
N ILE A 18 -15.18 -5.47 -8.45
CA ILE A 18 -15.79 -6.76 -8.15
C ILE A 18 -14.77 -7.53 -7.32
N LYS A 19 -15.24 -8.22 -6.29
CA LYS A 19 -14.35 -9.07 -5.51
C LYS A 19 -13.87 -10.25 -6.34
N ALA A 20 -12.62 -10.65 -6.15
CA ALA A 20 -12.04 -11.74 -6.91
C ALA A 20 -12.78 -13.08 -6.72
N GLU A 21 -13.38 -13.31 -5.55
CA GLU A 21 -14.23 -14.48 -5.25
C GLU A 21 -15.51 -14.53 -6.09
N ASP A 22 -16.05 -13.37 -6.50
CA ASP A 22 -17.28 -13.26 -7.29
C ASP A 22 -17.01 -13.36 -8.81
N ILE A 23 -15.75 -13.34 -9.25
CA ILE A 23 -15.39 -13.38 -10.69
C ILE A 23 -15.81 -14.72 -11.33
N LYS A 24 -15.77 -15.81 -10.57
CA LYS A 24 -16.17 -17.13 -11.06
C LYS A 24 -17.67 -17.19 -11.38
N GLU A 25 -18.51 -16.64 -10.48
CA GLU A 25 -19.96 -16.50 -10.71
C GLU A 25 -20.24 -15.66 -11.97
N LEU A 26 -19.46 -14.60 -12.20
CA LEU A 26 -19.55 -13.79 -13.42
C LEU A 26 -19.25 -14.58 -14.68
N GLN A 27 -18.14 -15.33 -14.71
CA GLN A 27 -17.72 -16.09 -15.88
C GLN A 27 -18.75 -17.15 -16.28
N GLU A 28 -19.34 -17.85 -15.30
CA GLU A 28 -20.35 -18.88 -15.54
C GLU A 28 -21.62 -18.33 -16.22
N ASN A 29 -21.89 -17.03 -16.05
CA ASN A 29 -23.04 -16.35 -16.65
C ASN A 29 -22.72 -15.59 -17.95
N LEU A 30 -21.45 -15.54 -18.36
CA LEU A 30 -21.04 -14.87 -19.60
C LEU A 30 -21.19 -15.79 -20.80
N LYS A 31 -21.45 -15.18 -21.97
CA LYS A 31 -21.38 -15.92 -23.23
C LYS A 31 -19.96 -16.45 -23.43
N PRO A 32 -19.79 -17.75 -23.75
CA PRO A 32 -18.48 -18.31 -24.08
C PRO A 32 -17.81 -17.51 -25.19
N ASN A 33 -16.50 -17.29 -25.08
CA ASN A 33 -15.67 -16.54 -26.03
C ASN A 33 -16.09 -15.07 -26.26
N SER A 34 -16.91 -14.49 -25.37
CA SER A 34 -17.13 -13.04 -25.37
C SER A 34 -15.84 -12.30 -24.97
N ALA A 35 -15.68 -11.06 -25.43
CA ALA A 35 -14.50 -10.24 -25.11
C ALA A 35 -14.27 -10.13 -23.59
N LEU A 36 -15.34 -9.95 -22.80
CA LEU A 36 -15.26 -9.89 -21.35
C LEU A 36 -14.90 -11.24 -20.72
N SER A 37 -15.42 -12.36 -21.26
CA SER A 37 -15.06 -13.70 -20.77
C SER A 37 -13.58 -14.01 -21.00
N ASN A 38 -13.05 -13.67 -22.18
CA ASN A 38 -11.63 -13.87 -22.49
C ASN A 38 -10.75 -13.01 -21.58
N TYR A 39 -11.10 -11.72 -21.41
CA TYR A 39 -10.38 -10.83 -20.51
C TYR A 39 -10.34 -11.35 -19.07
N LEU A 40 -11.48 -11.81 -18.53
CA LEU A 40 -11.51 -12.36 -17.17
C LEU A 40 -10.69 -13.64 -17.02
N ASN A 41 -10.62 -14.47 -18.06
CA ASN A 41 -9.75 -15.66 -18.08
C ASN A 41 -8.28 -15.27 -18.04
N ASP A 42 -7.85 -14.30 -18.86
CA ASP A 42 -6.46 -13.83 -18.88
C ASP A 42 -6.06 -13.24 -17.51
N VAL A 43 -6.95 -12.47 -16.88
CA VAL A 43 -6.73 -11.91 -15.53
C VAL A 43 -6.61 -13.02 -14.47
N GLN A 44 -7.42 -14.08 -14.57
CA GLN A 44 -7.33 -15.20 -13.64
C GLN A 44 -6.04 -16.00 -13.82
N LEU A 45 -5.65 -16.29 -15.07
CA LEU A 45 -4.39 -16.98 -15.37
C LEU A 45 -3.20 -16.20 -14.82
N ALA A 46 -3.13 -14.89 -15.09
CA ALA A 46 -2.07 -14.04 -14.57
C ALA A 46 -2.01 -14.05 -13.02
N ARG A 47 -3.18 -14.07 -12.37
CA ARG A 47 -3.26 -14.16 -10.91
C ARG A 47 -2.81 -15.53 -10.38
N GLU A 48 -3.18 -16.61 -11.06
CA GLU A 48 -2.76 -17.97 -10.69
C GLU A 48 -1.24 -18.11 -10.83
N GLU A 49 -0.65 -17.62 -11.92
CA GLU A 49 0.79 -17.57 -12.14
C GLU A 49 1.51 -16.77 -11.04
N GLU A 50 0.98 -15.59 -10.66
CA GLU A 50 1.53 -14.78 -9.57
C GLU A 50 1.46 -15.52 -8.23
N MET A 51 0.32 -16.14 -7.92
CA MET A 51 0.15 -16.90 -6.68
C MET A 51 1.07 -18.12 -6.62
N GLU A 52 1.27 -18.82 -7.73
CA GLU A 52 2.21 -19.94 -7.82
C GLU A 52 3.66 -19.47 -7.65
N ALA A 53 4.04 -18.36 -8.29
CA ALA A 53 5.34 -17.74 -8.09
C ALA A 53 5.58 -17.43 -6.61
N LEU A 54 4.60 -16.86 -5.92
CA LEU A 54 4.67 -16.56 -4.49
C LEU A 54 4.86 -17.81 -3.60
N GLN A 55 4.42 -19.00 -4.05
CA GLN A 55 4.61 -20.29 -3.36
C GLN A 55 5.97 -20.93 -3.66
N THR A 56 6.78 -20.37 -4.56
CA THR A 56 8.11 -20.91 -4.88
C THR A 56 9.01 -20.91 -3.65
N ILE A 57 9.59 -22.07 -3.33
CA ILE A 57 10.51 -22.24 -2.20
C ILE A 57 11.90 -21.74 -2.60
N LEU A 58 12.43 -20.79 -1.82
CA LEU A 58 13.76 -20.25 -1.97
C LEU A 58 14.81 -21.13 -1.26
N PRO A 59 16.13 -20.95 -1.51
CA PRO A 59 17.18 -21.73 -0.86
C PRO A 59 17.21 -21.66 0.68
N ASN A 60 16.56 -20.64 1.26
CA ASN A 60 16.38 -20.50 2.70
C ASN A 60 15.29 -21.41 3.29
N GLY A 61 14.63 -22.24 2.47
CA GLY A 61 13.57 -23.16 2.88
C GLY A 61 12.19 -22.51 3.04
N HIS A 62 12.04 -21.22 2.73
CA HIS A 62 10.80 -20.46 2.82
C HIS A 62 10.24 -20.14 1.45
N THR A 63 8.93 -19.94 1.35
CA THR A 63 8.32 -19.42 0.12
C THR A 63 8.70 -17.95 -0.10
N ILE A 64 8.52 -17.45 -1.33
CA ILE A 64 8.67 -16.01 -1.61
C ILE A 64 7.70 -15.19 -0.73
N ALA A 65 6.45 -15.64 -0.59
CA ALA A 65 5.47 -14.96 0.27
C ALA A 65 5.92 -14.88 1.73
N GLU A 66 6.43 -15.97 2.29
CA GLU A 66 6.97 -16.00 3.66
C GLU A 66 8.19 -15.11 3.81
N THR A 67 9.11 -15.16 2.85
CA THR A 67 10.33 -14.35 2.85
C THR A 67 9.98 -12.86 2.80
N ASN A 68 9.03 -12.46 1.95
CA ASN A 68 8.54 -11.08 1.88
C ASN A 68 7.90 -10.65 3.20
N LYS A 69 7.10 -11.51 3.84
CA LYS A 69 6.48 -11.24 5.15
C LYS A 69 7.54 -11.06 6.24
N MET A 70 8.56 -11.91 6.26
CA MET A 70 9.68 -11.78 7.22
C MET A 70 10.47 -10.50 6.98
N ALA A 71 10.81 -10.19 5.73
CA ALA A 71 11.51 -8.96 5.38
C ALA A 71 10.71 -7.71 5.74
N ALA A 72 9.40 -7.70 5.48
CA ALA A 72 8.51 -6.61 5.86
C ALA A 72 8.50 -6.40 7.38
N LYS A 73 8.41 -7.48 8.16
CA LYS A 73 8.47 -7.40 9.63
C LYS A 73 9.80 -6.84 10.13
N VAL A 74 10.92 -7.35 9.63
CA VAL A 74 12.25 -6.85 10.01
C VAL A 74 12.40 -5.37 9.66
N THR A 75 11.93 -4.98 8.48
CA THR A 75 11.94 -3.58 8.05
C THR A 75 11.11 -2.72 9.00
N GLU A 76 9.89 -3.14 9.34
CA GLU A 76 9.03 -2.43 10.29
C GLU A 76 9.68 -2.29 11.67
N ASP A 77 10.31 -3.36 12.18
CA ASP A 77 11.00 -3.36 13.47
C ASP A 77 12.19 -2.37 13.48
N ILE A 78 12.95 -2.28 12.38
CA ILE A 78 14.04 -1.29 12.24
C ILE A 78 13.49 0.14 12.26
N HIS A 79 12.41 0.41 11.52
CA HIS A 79 11.81 1.75 11.49
C HIS A 79 11.22 2.13 12.85
N ARG A 80 10.58 1.17 13.54
CA ARG A 80 10.07 1.31 14.90
C ARG A 80 11.18 1.67 15.88
N GLU A 81 12.30 0.96 15.84
CA GLU A 81 13.46 1.23 16.69
C GLU A 81 14.08 2.61 16.39
N ALA A 82 14.25 2.95 15.11
CA ALA A 82 14.79 4.25 14.68
C ALA A 82 13.90 5.40 15.16
N PHE A 83 12.59 5.29 14.99
CA PHE A 83 11.64 6.32 15.45
C PHE A 83 11.67 6.46 16.98
N SER A 84 11.74 5.35 17.71
CA SER A 84 11.86 5.35 19.18
C SER A 84 13.15 6.03 19.67
N LYS A 85 14.19 6.08 18.82
CA LYS A 85 15.46 6.79 19.05
C LYS A 85 15.45 8.24 18.55
N GLY A 86 14.32 8.74 18.07
CA GLY A 86 14.16 10.12 17.62
C GLY A 86 14.52 10.37 16.15
N VAL A 87 14.60 9.33 15.33
CA VAL A 87 14.77 9.49 13.87
C VAL A 87 13.41 9.77 13.22
N PRO A 88 13.23 10.85 12.45
CA PRO A 88 11.98 11.11 11.73
C PRO A 88 11.77 10.08 10.61
N MET A 89 10.53 9.63 10.42
CA MET A 89 10.18 8.69 9.35
C MET A 89 9.53 9.40 8.18
N PHE A 90 9.83 8.97 6.96
CA PHE A 90 9.27 9.52 5.73
C PHE A 90 8.48 8.43 5.00
N TYR A 91 7.24 8.71 4.62
CA TYR A 91 6.39 7.77 3.90
C TYR A 91 5.37 8.49 3.02
N ARG A 92 4.69 7.73 2.18
CA ARG A 92 3.59 8.21 1.33
C ARG A 92 2.27 7.59 1.76
N ASP A 93 1.22 8.38 1.71
CA ASP A 93 -0.16 7.94 1.89
C ASP A 93 -1.09 8.79 1.00
N GLU A 94 -2.41 8.61 1.16
CA GLU A 94 -3.44 9.31 0.39
C GLU A 94 -3.37 10.85 0.45
N ARG A 95 -2.63 11.41 1.43
CA ARG A 95 -2.46 12.86 1.61
C ARG A 95 -1.31 13.43 0.79
N THR A 96 -0.46 12.56 0.22
CA THR A 96 0.72 12.92 -0.56
C THR A 96 0.46 12.84 -2.07
N LYS A 97 1.04 13.77 -2.83
CA LYS A 97 1.17 13.72 -4.29
C LYS A 97 2.63 13.46 -4.66
N ASP A 98 2.91 13.08 -5.90
CA ASP A 98 4.25 12.83 -6.47
C ASP A 98 5.44 12.92 -5.50
N LYS A 99 6.27 13.96 -5.55
CA LYS A 99 7.50 14.09 -4.75
C LYS A 99 7.26 14.54 -3.30
N GLU A 100 6.03 14.44 -2.83
CA GLU A 100 5.66 14.76 -1.46
C GLU A 100 5.78 13.52 -0.57
N PHE A 101 6.07 13.77 0.70
CA PHE A 101 6.16 12.75 1.74
C PHE A 101 5.51 13.28 3.00
N VAL A 102 4.92 12.39 3.78
CA VAL A 102 4.64 12.63 5.18
C VAL A 102 5.94 12.41 5.95
N ARG A 103 6.38 13.43 6.68
CA ARG A 103 7.44 13.34 7.68
C ARG A 103 6.78 13.18 9.05
N ALA A 104 6.90 11.99 9.65
CA ALA A 104 6.55 11.78 11.05
C ALA A 104 7.71 12.25 11.94
N ASN A 105 7.43 13.26 12.76
CA ASN A 105 8.39 13.83 13.68
C ASN A 105 8.48 13.03 14.98
N PRO A 106 9.61 13.08 15.71
CA PRO A 106 9.80 12.35 16.97
C PRO A 106 8.81 12.67 18.08
N ASP A 107 8.14 13.81 18.04
CA ASP A 107 7.07 14.18 18.98
C ASP A 107 5.69 13.60 18.57
N GLY A 108 5.65 12.81 17.50
CA GLY A 108 4.45 12.23 16.93
C GLY A 108 3.59 13.23 16.17
N SER A 109 4.09 14.43 15.85
CA SER A 109 3.47 15.29 14.84
C SER A 109 3.79 14.80 13.43
N GLU A 110 3.05 15.29 12.44
CA GLU A 110 3.30 14.97 11.03
C GLU A 110 3.30 16.23 10.17
N ASP A 111 4.23 16.28 9.25
CA ASP A 111 4.38 17.34 8.27
C ASP A 111 4.27 16.79 6.85
N LEU A 112 3.68 17.56 5.95
CA LEU A 112 3.84 17.34 4.51
C LEU A 112 5.11 18.06 4.06
N VAL A 113 6.03 17.31 3.48
CA VAL A 113 7.29 17.82 2.95
C VAL A 113 7.45 17.47 1.47
N TYR A 114 8.23 18.26 0.75
CA TYR A 114 8.63 18.00 -0.63
C TYR A 114 10.14 17.77 -0.69
N LEU A 115 10.58 16.76 -1.46
CA LEU A 115 12.00 16.52 -1.69
C LEU A 115 12.50 17.37 -2.87
N ASP A 116 13.36 18.35 -2.59
CA ASP A 116 14.08 19.09 -3.61
C ASP A 116 15.27 18.27 -4.11
N LEU A 117 15.19 17.79 -5.35
CA LEU A 117 16.23 16.97 -5.97
C LEU A 117 17.50 17.76 -6.33
N GLN A 118 17.46 19.09 -6.33
CA GLN A 118 18.66 19.90 -6.59
C GLN A 118 19.54 20.03 -5.35
N THR A 119 18.91 20.10 -4.18
CA THR A 119 19.60 20.28 -2.89
C THR A 119 19.64 19.01 -2.05
N ASP A 120 18.86 17.99 -2.40
CA ASP A 120 18.61 16.78 -1.61
C ASP A 120 18.02 17.09 -0.22
N GLU A 121 17.24 18.17 -0.13
CA GLU A 121 16.62 18.63 1.12
C GLU A 121 15.10 18.46 1.12
N TYR A 122 14.55 18.18 2.30
CA TYR A 122 13.10 18.15 2.52
C TYR A 122 12.59 19.53 2.94
N ILE A 123 11.74 20.12 2.09
CA ILE A 123 11.12 21.42 2.32
C ILE A 123 9.73 21.23 2.93
N LEU A 124 9.48 21.86 4.09
CA LEU A 124 8.17 21.87 4.73
C LEU A 124 7.13 22.59 3.86
N MET A 125 6.04 21.89 3.54
CA MET A 125 4.90 22.47 2.81
C MET A 125 3.78 22.89 3.76
N LYS A 126 3.39 21.99 4.68
CA LYS A 126 2.36 22.26 5.69
C LYS A 126 2.44 21.26 6.84
N ASN A 127 1.99 21.68 8.01
CA ASN A 127 1.76 20.76 9.13
C ASN A 127 0.47 19.95 8.85
N LEU A 128 0.52 18.63 9.01
CA LEU A 128 -0.62 17.73 8.83
C LEU A 128 -1.31 17.45 10.16
N LEU A 129 -0.55 17.04 11.18
CA LEU A 129 -1.06 16.66 12.49
C LEU A 129 -0.18 17.23 13.60
N GLY A 130 -0.80 17.63 14.70
CA GLY A 130 -0.08 18.09 15.89
C GLY A 130 0.59 16.96 16.68
N PRO A 131 1.39 17.29 17.71
CA PRO A 131 2.12 16.31 18.51
C PRO A 131 1.24 15.18 19.06
N GLY A 132 1.77 13.97 19.06
CA GLY A 132 1.08 12.77 19.54
C GLY A 132 -0.06 12.24 18.67
N LYS A 133 -0.35 12.85 17.51
CA LYS A 133 -1.52 12.48 16.67
C LYS A 133 -1.16 11.71 15.40
N GLY A 134 0.12 11.62 15.07
CA GLY A 134 0.62 10.94 13.89
C GLY A 134 0.61 9.41 13.97
N TYR A 135 0.77 8.75 12.83
CA TYR A 135 0.75 7.31 12.65
C TYR A 135 1.71 6.58 13.59
N TRP A 136 2.89 7.13 13.83
CA TRP A 136 3.91 6.53 14.70
C TRP A 136 3.78 6.94 16.18
N SER A 137 2.81 7.78 16.54
CA SER A 137 2.71 8.35 17.91
C SER A 137 2.41 7.32 19.00
N TYR A 138 1.84 6.17 18.63
CA TYR A 138 1.58 5.07 19.56
C TYR A 138 2.87 4.52 20.19
N LEU A 139 4.02 4.70 19.54
CA LEU A 139 5.33 4.32 20.09
C LEU A 139 5.80 5.21 21.23
N LEU A 140 5.34 6.46 21.28
CA LEU A 140 5.73 7.39 22.34
C LEU A 140 5.23 6.96 23.71
N HIS A 141 4.12 6.22 23.74
CA HIS A 141 3.49 5.70 24.96
C HIS A 141 3.92 4.26 25.28
N SER A 142 4.73 3.65 24.42
CA SER A 142 5.21 2.26 24.57
C SER A 142 6.54 2.18 25.34
N ILE A 143 7.10 3.31 25.78
CA ILE A 143 8.31 3.38 26.61
C ILE A 143 7.91 3.42 28.09
N HIS A 144 7.33 2.33 28.61
CA HIS A 144 7.15 2.09 30.04
C HIS A 144 7.36 0.61 30.37
#